data_AF-A0A3B9YJ48-F1
#
_entry.id   AF-A0A3B9YJ48-F1
#
_cell.length_a   1.000
_cell.length_b   1.000
_cell.length_c   1.000
_cell.angle_alpha   90.00
_cell.angle_beta   90.00
_cell.angle_gamma   90.00
#
_symmetry.space_group_name_H-M   'P 1'
#
loop_
_entity.id
_entity.type
_entity.pdbx_description
1 polymer ?
#
loop_
_entity_poly.entity_id
_entity_poly.type
_entity_poly.pdbx_seq_one_letter_code
_entity_poly.pdbx_strand_id
1 'polypeptide(L)'
;MIRRHLSFILISALASAASSGLLLAPGLRAGWLGACLALGIVFLNYKNGPELDAGRAPSLLWVLPAGLLAGLAAGLPLSFIGGLDGFDMFITPKGWPMLLAGLGYGVLLGGAYALRWRFSPGWKRSVAVVVLLVFGGWLAGTLRGMTFEAAEAAAGVSLITGVPFALFWASAVTDYDPAYTLERWAGTAEPGRRTGWATYLVVGVVTMVFLGMGLPSMHGLMESGKEAGTKGNLGSIRSALQIYYGDNEGISPESLGPLTIGSRYLPAIPQAKPGAHHPPSSAVKPALDDSGGWVYSDGSVFVNCTHTDARGSVWTSY
;
A
#
# COMPACT_ATOMS: atom_id res chain seq x y z
N MET A 1 -5.57 -8.34 33.90
CA MET A 1 -5.79 -7.35 32.83
C MET A 1 -4.63 -7.34 31.82
N ILE A 2 -3.39 -7.09 32.23
CA ILE A 2 -2.20 -6.98 31.35
C ILE A 2 -2.01 -8.17 30.39
N ARG A 3 -2.05 -9.42 30.88
CA ARG A 3 -1.88 -10.63 30.03
C ARG A 3 -2.86 -10.69 28.85
N ARG A 4 -4.10 -10.21 29.01
CA ARG A 4 -5.13 -10.28 27.96
C ARG A 4 -4.91 -9.21 26.89
N HIS A 5 -4.48 -8.01 27.28
CA HIS A 5 -4.08 -6.98 26.33
C HIS A 5 -2.85 -7.38 25.53
N LEU A 6 -1.91 -8.12 26.12
CA LEU A 6 -0.75 -8.64 25.40
C LEU A 6 -1.17 -9.60 24.27
N SER A 7 -2.09 -10.54 24.54
CA SER A 7 -2.63 -11.44 23.51
C SER A 7 -3.33 -10.67 22.39
N PHE A 8 -4.14 -9.65 22.73
CA PHE A 8 -4.82 -8.81 21.74
C PHE A 8 -3.83 -8.04 20.84
N ILE A 9 -2.76 -7.47 21.40
CA ILE A 9 -1.73 -6.76 20.63
C ILE A 9 -1.02 -7.73 19.68
N LEU A 10 -0.60 -8.90 20.18
CA LEU A 10 0.10 -9.90 19.37
C LEU A 10 -0.79 -10.43 18.22
N ILE A 11 -2.06 -10.73 18.50
CA ILE A 11 -2.99 -11.23 17.49
C ILE A 11 -3.31 -10.15 16.47
N SER A 12 -3.51 -8.90 16.89
CA SER A 12 -3.72 -7.78 15.96
C SER A 12 -2.53 -7.58 15.04
N ALA A 13 -1.30 -7.71 15.56
CA ALA A 13 -0.08 -7.66 14.77
C ALA A 13 -0.02 -8.82 13.76
N LEU A 14 -0.25 -10.06 14.20
CA LEU A 14 -0.20 -11.24 13.34
C LEU A 14 -1.29 -11.23 12.26
N ALA A 15 -2.53 -10.88 12.62
CA ALA A 15 -3.66 -10.78 11.69
C ALA A 15 -3.39 -9.71 10.62
N SER A 16 -2.84 -8.57 11.04
CA SER A 16 -2.47 -7.51 10.12
C SER A 16 -1.31 -7.92 9.21
N ALA A 17 -0.28 -8.58 9.74
CA ALA A 17 0.82 -9.11 8.94
C ALA A 17 0.36 -10.16 7.92
N ALA A 18 -0.61 -11.00 8.30
CA ALA A 18 -1.19 -12.01 7.42
C ALA A 18 -1.92 -11.38 6.22
N SER A 19 -2.61 -10.26 6.42
CA SER A 19 -3.35 -9.56 5.36
C SER A 19 -2.47 -9.04 4.21
N SER A 20 -1.15 -8.91 4.44
CA SER A 20 -0.20 -8.33 3.48
C SER A 20 0.84 -9.34 2.97
N GLY A 21 0.57 -10.65 3.07
CA GLY A 21 1.45 -11.70 2.57
C GLY A 21 2.62 -12.01 3.51
N LEU A 22 2.30 -12.66 4.64
CA LEU A 22 3.19 -13.12 5.73
C LEU A 22 4.72 -13.03 5.46
N LEU A 23 5.43 -12.35 6.37
CA LEU A 23 6.90 -12.39 6.55
C LEU A 23 7.78 -11.76 5.45
N LEU A 24 7.21 -11.12 4.43
CA LEU A 24 7.94 -10.15 3.59
C LEU A 24 7.86 -8.73 4.17
N ALA A 25 8.67 -7.80 3.64
CA ALA A 25 8.70 -6.40 4.12
C ALA A 25 7.30 -5.74 4.24
N PRO A 26 6.33 -5.97 3.33
CA PRO A 26 4.96 -5.48 3.49
C PRO A 26 4.21 -6.08 4.70
N GLY A 27 4.42 -7.36 4.99
CA GLY A 27 3.80 -8.05 6.13
C GLY A 27 4.29 -7.54 7.48
N LEU A 28 5.61 -7.32 7.63
CA LEU A 28 6.17 -6.74 8.86
C LEU A 28 5.60 -5.34 9.13
N ARG A 29 5.43 -4.53 8.07
CA ARG A 29 4.84 -3.19 8.16
C ARG A 29 3.38 -3.24 8.62
N ALA A 30 2.58 -4.10 7.99
CA ALA A 30 1.18 -4.27 8.38
C ALA A 30 1.08 -4.78 9.82
N GLY A 31 1.96 -5.71 10.23
CA GLY A 31 2.02 -6.18 11.61
C GLY A 31 2.34 -5.08 12.61
N TRP A 32 3.32 -4.22 12.31
CA TRP A 32 3.65 -3.06 13.14
C TRP A 32 2.46 -2.10 13.29
N LEU A 33 1.83 -1.74 12.16
CA LEU A 33 0.62 -0.91 12.16
C LEU A 33 -0.49 -1.53 13.02
N GLY A 34 -0.76 -2.83 12.86
CA GLY A 34 -1.74 -3.56 13.66
C GLY A 34 -1.45 -3.51 15.16
N ALA A 35 -0.18 -3.64 15.55
CA ALA A 35 0.26 -3.54 16.94
C ALA A 35 0.05 -2.11 17.51
N CYS A 36 0.43 -1.07 16.76
CA CYS A 36 0.25 0.32 17.17
C CYS A 36 -1.22 0.68 17.38
N LEU A 37 -2.10 0.23 16.47
CA LEU A 37 -3.54 0.45 16.60
C LEU A 37 -4.12 -0.29 17.81
N ALA A 38 -3.67 -1.53 18.06
CA ALA A 38 -4.07 -2.28 19.24
C ALA A 38 -3.62 -1.57 20.54
N LEU A 39 -2.40 -1.03 20.57
CA LEU A 39 -1.92 -0.22 21.70
C LEU A 39 -2.78 1.04 21.91
N GLY A 40 -3.23 1.70 20.85
CA GLY A 40 -4.18 2.81 20.93
C GLY A 40 -5.50 2.41 21.58
N ILE A 41 -6.04 1.24 21.22
CA ILE A 41 -7.25 0.68 21.86
C ILE A 41 -6.99 0.33 23.33
N VAL A 42 -5.84 -0.27 23.66
CA VAL A 42 -5.49 -0.59 25.04
C VAL A 42 -5.41 0.68 25.89
N PHE A 43 -4.81 1.74 25.35
CA PHE A 43 -4.78 3.06 26.00
C PHE A 43 -6.20 3.61 26.20
N LEU A 44 -7.07 3.51 25.19
CA LEU A 44 -8.48 3.89 25.30
C LEU A 44 -9.19 3.14 26.41
N ASN A 45 -9.00 1.82 26.47
CA ASN A 45 -9.62 0.98 27.48
C ASN A 45 -9.13 1.33 28.88
N TYR A 46 -7.83 1.61 29.03
CA TYR A 46 -7.25 2.03 30.29
C TYR A 46 -7.82 3.38 30.76
N LYS A 47 -7.93 4.36 29.86
CA LYS A 47 -8.43 5.71 30.20
C LYS A 47 -9.93 5.76 30.44
N ASN A 48 -10.70 4.86 29.84
CA ASN A 48 -12.16 4.80 29.99
C ASN A 48 -12.62 3.62 30.87
N GLY A 49 -11.74 3.08 31.72
CA GLY A 49 -12.06 1.94 32.59
C GLY A 49 -13.37 2.13 33.36
N PRO A 50 -13.57 3.24 34.10
CA PRO A 50 -14.80 3.48 34.84
C PRO A 50 -16.07 3.55 33.98
N GLU A 51 -15.99 4.14 32.80
CA GLU A 51 -17.11 4.19 31.85
C GLU A 51 -17.43 2.80 31.29
N LEU A 52 -16.40 2.05 30.92
CA LEU A 52 -16.53 0.69 30.38
C LEU A 52 -17.10 -0.27 31.43
N ASP A 53 -16.65 -0.18 32.68
CA ASP A 53 -17.17 -0.95 33.81
C ASP A 53 -18.64 -0.60 34.09
N ALA A 54 -19.04 0.64 33.82
CA ALA A 54 -20.43 1.09 33.89
C ALA A 54 -21.25 0.79 32.62
N GLY A 55 -20.69 0.09 31.63
CA GLY A 55 -21.36 -0.23 30.37
C GLY A 55 -21.63 0.98 29.48
N ARG A 56 -20.93 2.09 29.69
CA ARG A 56 -21.05 3.33 28.91
C ARG A 56 -20.00 3.38 27.80
N ALA A 57 -20.31 4.16 26.76
CA ALA A 57 -19.37 4.42 25.68
C ALA A 57 -18.10 5.13 26.18
N PRO A 58 -16.93 4.84 25.62
CA PRO A 58 -15.70 5.56 25.92
C PRO A 58 -15.84 7.02 25.49
N SER A 59 -15.26 7.92 26.26
CA SER A 59 -15.24 9.35 25.98
C SER A 59 -14.48 9.64 24.70
N LEU A 60 -15.10 10.42 23.80
CA LEU A 60 -14.48 10.91 22.56
C LEU A 60 -13.22 11.74 22.84
N LEU A 61 -13.10 12.33 24.04
CA LEU A 61 -11.92 13.08 24.45
C LEU A 61 -10.63 12.25 24.37
N TRP A 62 -10.72 10.95 24.64
CA TRP A 62 -9.56 10.04 24.61
C TRP A 62 -9.37 9.37 23.25
N VAL A 63 -10.38 9.39 22.39
CA VAL A 63 -10.35 8.77 21.04
C VAL A 63 -9.37 9.47 20.11
N LEU A 64 -9.42 10.80 20.09
CA LEU A 64 -8.51 11.62 19.28
C LEU A 64 -7.04 11.40 19.67
N PRO A 65 -6.64 11.58 20.94
CA PRO A 65 -5.25 11.34 21.38
C PRO A 65 -4.78 9.92 21.10
N ALA A 66 -5.63 8.91 21.36
CA ALA A 66 -5.26 7.52 21.11
C ALA A 66 -5.04 7.22 19.62
N GLY A 67 -5.93 7.74 18.76
CA GLY A 67 -5.81 7.62 17.30
C GLY A 67 -4.57 8.32 16.77
N LEU A 68 -4.29 9.54 17.22
CA LEU A 68 -3.10 10.31 16.84
C LEU A 68 -1.81 9.60 17.28
N LEU A 69 -1.76 9.12 18.53
CA LEU A 69 -0.59 8.38 19.05
C LEU A 69 -0.36 7.08 18.29
N ALA A 70 -1.43 6.33 17.99
CA ALA A 70 -1.32 5.12 17.20
C ALA A 70 -0.83 5.41 15.77
N GLY A 71 -1.34 6.46 15.13
CA GLY A 71 -0.90 6.93 13.81
C GLY A 71 0.57 7.37 13.81
N LEU A 72 0.99 8.13 14.81
CA LEU A 72 2.38 8.56 14.98
C LEU A 72 3.32 7.38 15.21
N ALA A 73 2.96 6.47 16.12
CA ALA A 73 3.76 5.30 16.45
C ALA A 73 3.86 4.31 15.27
N ALA A 74 2.82 4.23 14.44
CA ALA A 74 2.88 3.45 13.22
C ALA A 74 3.73 4.12 12.14
N GLY A 75 3.59 5.44 11.99
CA GLY A 75 4.30 6.23 10.99
C GLY A 75 5.80 6.31 11.27
N LEU A 76 6.21 6.89 12.41
CA LEU A 76 7.58 7.30 12.72
C LEU A 76 8.63 6.21 12.44
N PRO A 77 8.53 4.99 13.02
CA PRO A 77 9.53 3.95 12.81
C PRO A 77 9.64 3.51 11.35
N LEU A 78 8.52 3.48 10.62
CA LEU A 78 8.49 3.08 9.22
C LEU A 78 9.26 4.04 8.30
N SER A 79 9.44 5.30 8.71
CA SER A 79 10.26 6.27 7.97
C SER A 79 11.76 6.18 8.25
N PHE A 80 12.16 5.61 9.40
CA PHE A 80 13.57 5.45 9.76
C PHE A 80 14.16 4.16 9.22
N ILE A 81 13.32 3.18 8.88
CA ILE A 81 13.72 1.97 8.15
C ILE A 81 13.87 2.35 6.66
N GLY A 82 14.90 3.14 6.35
CA GLY A 82 15.28 3.51 4.99
C GLY A 82 15.73 2.29 4.18
N GLY A 83 15.57 2.35 2.86
CA GLY A 83 15.99 1.28 1.93
C GLY A 83 14.86 0.45 1.32
N LEU A 84 13.61 0.85 1.53
CA LEU A 84 12.46 0.27 0.82
C LEU A 84 11.86 1.37 -0.06
N ASP A 85 12.10 1.25 -1.37
CA ASP A 85 11.68 2.22 -2.38
C ASP A 85 10.23 2.71 -2.18
N GLY A 86 10.01 4.02 -2.23
CA GLY A 86 8.68 4.65 -2.21
C GLY A 86 8.22 5.27 -0.88
N PHE A 87 9.09 5.38 0.13
CA PHE A 87 8.78 6.07 1.39
C PHE A 87 9.88 7.10 1.70
N ASP A 88 9.68 8.33 1.25
CA ASP A 88 10.54 9.44 1.65
C ASP A 88 10.34 9.76 3.15
N MET A 89 11.43 10.11 3.84
CA MET A 89 11.40 10.45 5.28
C MET A 89 10.34 11.53 5.58
N PHE A 90 9.74 11.50 6.78
CA PHE A 90 8.69 12.45 7.22
C PHE A 90 9.04 13.93 7.08
N ILE A 91 10.33 14.25 7.00
CA ILE A 91 10.83 15.64 6.93
C ILE A 91 10.86 16.13 5.47
N THR A 92 10.48 15.31 4.50
CA THR A 92 10.35 15.74 3.10
C THR A 92 8.94 16.26 2.83
N PRO A 93 8.74 17.18 1.86
CA PRO A 93 7.42 17.59 1.39
C PRO A 93 6.52 16.42 0.98
N LYS A 94 7.11 15.29 0.55
CA LYS A 94 6.43 14.06 0.17
C LYS A 94 6.01 13.19 1.37
N GLY A 95 6.62 13.36 2.54
CA GLY A 95 6.30 12.60 3.76
C GLY A 95 5.07 13.13 4.51
N TRP A 96 4.75 14.42 4.40
CA TRP A 96 3.62 15.06 5.08
C TRP A 96 2.26 14.45 4.75
N PRO A 97 1.90 14.22 3.47
CA PRO A 97 0.62 13.60 3.15
C PRO A 97 0.44 12.21 3.78
N MET A 98 1.53 11.46 3.90
CA MET A 98 1.51 10.12 4.48
C MET A 98 1.35 10.15 6.00
N LEU A 99 1.95 11.13 6.67
CA LEU A 99 1.69 11.40 8.09
C LEU A 99 0.22 11.74 8.31
N LEU A 100 -0.33 12.67 7.53
CA LEU A 100 -1.72 13.09 7.63
C LEU A 100 -2.68 11.92 7.37
N ALA A 101 -2.38 11.07 6.40
CA ALA A 101 -3.14 9.85 6.15
C ALA A 101 -3.10 8.89 7.35
N GLY A 102 -1.94 8.69 7.98
CA GLY A 102 -1.80 7.87 9.18
C GLY A 102 -2.55 8.43 10.40
N LEU A 103 -2.50 9.75 10.61
CA LEU A 103 -3.24 10.43 11.67
C LEU A 103 -4.76 10.34 11.42
N GLY A 104 -5.21 10.64 10.20
CA GLY A 104 -6.60 10.52 9.80
C GLY A 104 -7.12 9.10 9.97
N TYR A 105 -6.31 8.10 9.61
CA TYR A 105 -6.64 6.70 9.79
C TYR A 105 -6.82 6.32 11.26
N GLY A 106 -5.87 6.70 12.13
CA GLY A 106 -5.97 6.43 13.56
C GLY A 106 -7.22 7.06 14.20
N VAL A 107 -7.57 8.29 13.81
CA VAL A 107 -8.78 8.97 14.28
C VAL A 107 -10.05 8.28 13.78
N LEU A 108 -10.10 7.90 12.50
CA LEU A 108 -11.26 7.18 11.94
C LEU A 108 -11.48 5.83 12.60
N LEU A 109 -10.42 5.05 12.81
CA LEU A 109 -10.50 3.76 13.50
C LEU A 109 -10.91 3.91 14.98
N GLY A 110 -10.34 4.89 15.68
CA GLY A 110 -10.73 5.20 17.06
C GLY A 110 -12.20 5.66 17.15
N GLY A 111 -12.64 6.48 16.19
CA GLY A 111 -14.03 6.92 16.06
C GLY A 111 -14.97 5.75 15.80
N ALA A 112 -14.63 4.87 14.85
CA ALA A 112 -15.37 3.64 14.56
C ALA A 112 -15.46 2.72 15.80
N TYR A 113 -14.34 2.57 16.52
CA TYR A 113 -14.28 1.84 17.78
C TYR A 113 -15.25 2.43 18.81
N ALA A 114 -15.27 3.75 19.00
CA ALA A 114 -16.19 4.40 19.93
C ALA A 114 -17.65 4.31 19.48
N LEU A 115 -17.92 4.47 18.17
CA LEU A 115 -19.28 4.46 17.61
C LEU A 115 -19.98 3.11 17.79
N ARG A 116 -19.22 2.02 17.96
CA ARG A 116 -19.79 0.69 18.22
C ARG A 116 -20.76 0.65 19.40
N TRP A 117 -20.51 1.49 20.41
CA TRP A 117 -21.31 1.55 21.63
C TRP A 117 -22.69 2.15 21.41
N ARG A 118 -22.95 2.78 20.26
CA ARG A 118 -24.28 3.25 19.86
C ARG A 118 -25.18 2.15 19.30
N PHE A 119 -24.61 1.00 18.93
CA PHE A 119 -25.38 -0.11 18.38
C PHE A 119 -25.77 -1.09 19.48
N SER A 120 -26.97 -1.67 19.37
CA SER A 120 -27.41 -2.70 20.32
C SER A 120 -26.50 -3.93 20.30
N PRO A 121 -26.35 -4.63 21.43
CA PRO A 121 -25.56 -5.86 21.51
C PRO A 121 -25.98 -6.88 20.44
N GLY A 122 -25.02 -7.63 19.90
CA GLY A 122 -25.25 -8.68 18.91
C GLY A 122 -24.63 -8.41 17.53
N TRP A 123 -25.04 -9.20 16.53
CA TRP A 123 -24.38 -9.26 15.21
C TRP A 123 -24.40 -7.94 14.44
N LYS A 124 -25.43 -7.11 14.63
CA LYS A 124 -25.56 -5.79 14.00
C LYS A 124 -24.42 -4.86 14.39
N ARG A 125 -23.97 -4.92 15.66
CA ARG A 125 -22.81 -4.16 16.13
C ARG A 125 -21.52 -4.63 15.47
N SER A 126 -21.31 -5.94 15.36
CA SER A 126 -20.13 -6.50 14.69
C SER A 126 -20.06 -6.07 13.22
N VAL A 127 -21.18 -6.15 12.49
CA VAL A 127 -21.27 -5.69 11.11
C VAL A 127 -21.00 -4.19 11.00
N ALA A 128 -21.61 -3.36 11.86
CA ALA A 128 -21.38 -1.91 11.84
C ALA A 128 -19.91 -1.57 12.08
N VAL A 129 -19.25 -2.24 13.04
CA VAL A 129 -17.81 -2.06 13.28
C VAL A 129 -17.01 -2.47 12.06
N VAL A 130 -17.25 -3.66 11.51
CA VAL A 130 -16.54 -4.13 10.30
C VAL A 130 -16.69 -3.13 9.15
N VAL A 131 -17.91 -2.66 8.87
CA VAL A 131 -18.16 -1.68 7.80
C VAL A 131 -17.40 -0.38 8.03
N LEU A 132 -17.44 0.16 9.25
CA LEU A 132 -16.73 1.40 9.58
C LEU A 132 -15.21 1.25 9.47
N LEU A 133 -14.67 0.10 9.88
CA LEU A 133 -13.24 -0.18 9.80
C LEU A 133 -12.78 -0.39 8.35
N VAL A 134 -13.58 -1.10 7.55
CA VAL A 134 -13.35 -1.29 6.11
C VAL A 134 -13.40 0.04 5.37
N PHE A 135 -14.42 0.85 5.63
CA PHE A 135 -14.55 2.17 5.02
C PHE A 135 -13.40 3.08 5.44
N GLY A 136 -13.01 3.08 6.72
CA GLY A 136 -11.84 3.82 7.20
C GLY A 136 -10.53 3.36 6.54
N GLY A 137 -10.35 2.04 6.35
CA GLY A 137 -9.21 1.46 5.64
C GLY A 137 -9.16 1.86 4.17
N TRP A 138 -10.30 1.80 3.49
CA TRP A 138 -10.44 2.22 2.10
C TRP A 138 -10.19 3.71 1.92
N LEU A 139 -10.77 4.55 2.78
CA LEU A 139 -10.59 6.01 2.71
C LEU A 139 -9.13 6.39 2.97
N ALA A 140 -8.49 5.78 3.97
CA ALA A 140 -7.09 6.06 4.26
C ALA A 140 -6.14 5.63 3.13
N GLY A 141 -6.35 4.45 2.54
CA GLY A 141 -5.54 4.01 1.41
C GLY A 141 -5.79 4.85 0.14
N THR A 142 -7.03 5.29 -0.08
CA THR A 142 -7.36 6.21 -1.18
C THR A 142 -6.70 7.58 -0.99
N LEU A 143 -6.80 8.18 0.20
CA LEU A 143 -6.15 9.46 0.53
C LEU A 143 -4.63 9.37 0.40
N ARG A 144 -4.04 8.24 0.85
CA ARG A 144 -2.62 7.97 0.65
C ARG A 144 -2.27 7.86 -0.84
N GLY A 145 -3.17 7.33 -1.64
CA GLY A 145 -2.93 7.13 -3.05
C GLY A 145 -3.17 8.39 -3.91
N MET A 146 -4.01 9.33 -3.46
CA MET A 146 -4.19 10.65 -4.08
C MET A 146 -2.92 11.51 -4.06
N THR A 147 -1.92 11.14 -3.26
CA THR A 147 -0.61 11.81 -3.22
C THR A 147 0.29 11.35 -4.36
N PHE A 148 -0.13 10.32 -5.10
CA PHE A 148 0.52 9.85 -6.32
C PHE A 148 -0.34 10.30 -7.51
N GLU A 149 0.26 10.56 -8.67
CA GLU A 149 -0.41 11.06 -9.89
C GLU A 149 -1.47 10.09 -10.50
N ALA A 150 -1.89 9.06 -9.77
CA ALA A 150 -2.82 8.03 -10.22
C ALA A 150 -3.87 7.70 -9.13
N ALA A 151 -4.77 8.65 -8.86
CA ALA A 151 -5.84 8.52 -7.86
C ALA A 151 -6.77 7.29 -8.08
N GLU A 152 -6.94 6.84 -9.32
CA GLU A 152 -7.73 5.64 -9.64
C GLU A 152 -6.99 4.35 -9.27
N ALA A 153 -5.70 4.25 -9.61
CA ALA A 153 -4.85 3.12 -9.24
C ALA A 153 -4.73 3.01 -7.71
N ALA A 154 -4.66 4.16 -7.04
CA ALA A 154 -4.69 4.31 -5.60
C ALA A 154 -5.92 3.72 -4.92
N ALA A 155 -7.12 4.03 -5.43
CA ALA A 155 -8.36 3.46 -4.91
C ALA A 155 -8.39 1.93 -5.09
N GLY A 156 -7.94 1.43 -6.25
CA GLY A 156 -7.82 -0.01 -6.52
C GLY A 156 -6.85 -0.72 -5.57
N VAL A 157 -5.65 -0.17 -5.37
CA VAL A 157 -4.66 -0.70 -4.43
C VAL A 157 -5.19 -0.69 -2.99
N SER A 158 -5.94 0.35 -2.61
CA SER A 158 -6.57 0.42 -1.29
C SER A 158 -7.63 -0.65 -1.07
N LEU A 159 -8.35 -1.07 -2.12
CA LEU A 159 -9.30 -2.18 -2.03
C LEU A 159 -8.58 -3.52 -1.82
N ILE A 160 -7.44 -3.72 -2.47
CA ILE A 160 -6.67 -4.96 -2.38
C ILE A 160 -5.93 -5.08 -1.05
N THR A 161 -5.44 -3.97 -0.50
CA THR A 161 -4.56 -3.99 0.68
C THR A 161 -5.23 -3.48 1.95
N GLY A 162 -5.96 -2.36 1.86
CA GLY A 162 -6.59 -1.73 3.02
C GLY A 162 -7.81 -2.49 3.54
N VAL A 163 -8.62 -3.08 2.64
CA VAL A 163 -9.81 -3.82 3.05
C VAL A 163 -9.46 -5.12 3.77
N PRO A 164 -8.59 -6.01 3.24
CA PRO A 164 -8.20 -7.21 3.99
C PRO A 164 -7.57 -6.86 5.33
N PHE A 165 -6.68 -5.87 5.39
CA PHE A 165 -6.13 -5.38 6.64
C PHE A 165 -7.23 -5.02 7.65
N ALA A 166 -8.17 -4.16 7.23
CA ALA A 166 -9.25 -3.70 8.09
C ALA A 166 -10.14 -4.84 8.58
N LEU A 167 -10.36 -5.86 7.75
CA LEU A 167 -11.17 -7.02 8.08
C LEU A 167 -10.48 -7.95 9.08
N PHE A 168 -9.20 -8.28 8.84
CA PHE A 168 -8.41 -9.10 9.77
C PHE A 168 -8.24 -8.40 11.12
N TRP A 169 -8.00 -7.09 11.10
CA TRP A 169 -7.91 -6.29 12.31
C TRP A 169 -9.26 -6.15 13.03
N ALA A 170 -10.36 -5.96 12.29
CA ALA A 170 -11.71 -5.93 12.87
C ALA A 170 -12.05 -7.25 13.58
N SER A 171 -11.68 -8.39 13.01
CA SER A 171 -11.81 -9.67 13.70
C SER A 171 -10.97 -9.70 14.99
N ALA A 172 -9.70 -9.28 14.94
CA ALA A 172 -8.86 -9.22 16.13
C ALA A 172 -9.49 -8.36 17.24
N VAL A 173 -10.06 -7.20 16.89
CA VAL A 173 -10.78 -6.33 17.84
C VAL A 173 -12.04 -7.01 18.38
N THR A 174 -12.89 -7.55 17.52
CA THR A 174 -14.17 -8.13 17.97
C THR A 174 -14.01 -9.39 18.83
N ASP A 175 -13.00 -10.20 18.56
CA ASP A 175 -12.81 -11.50 19.23
C ASP A 175 -11.88 -11.43 20.44
N TYR A 176 -10.89 -10.52 20.44
CA TYR A 176 -9.80 -10.52 21.43
C TYR A 176 -9.67 -9.24 22.26
N ASP A 177 -10.34 -8.13 21.90
CA ASP A 177 -10.35 -6.94 22.75
C ASP A 177 -11.09 -7.22 24.07
N PRO A 178 -10.42 -7.10 25.23
CA PRO A 178 -11.06 -7.33 26.52
C PRO A 178 -12.29 -6.45 26.74
N ALA A 179 -12.28 -5.20 26.25
CA ALA A 179 -13.41 -4.28 26.38
C ALA A 179 -14.60 -4.67 25.50
N TYR A 180 -14.35 -5.21 24.31
CA TYR A 180 -15.39 -5.80 23.48
C TYR A 180 -16.01 -7.04 24.12
N THR A 181 -15.19 -7.84 24.82
CA THR A 181 -15.69 -8.99 25.55
C THR A 181 -16.42 -8.65 26.83
N LEU A 182 -16.43 -7.40 27.33
CA LEU A 182 -17.06 -7.04 28.62
C LEU A 182 -18.54 -7.47 28.74
N GLU A 183 -19.31 -7.55 27.65
CA GLU A 183 -20.67 -8.12 27.67
C GLU A 183 -20.71 -9.59 28.11
N ARG A 184 -19.64 -10.34 27.84
CA ARG A 184 -19.40 -11.69 28.34
C ARG A 184 -19.10 -11.72 29.85
N TRP A 185 -18.61 -10.63 30.40
CA TRP A 185 -18.28 -10.50 31.83
C TRP A 185 -19.46 -9.97 32.64
N ALA A 186 -20.30 -9.14 32.03
CA ALA A 186 -21.55 -8.66 32.61
C ALA A 186 -22.67 -9.73 32.61
N GLY A 187 -22.41 -10.94 32.09
CA GLY A 187 -23.39 -12.03 32.03
C GLY A 187 -24.53 -11.81 31.05
N THR A 188 -24.48 -10.74 30.24
CA THR A 188 -25.51 -10.39 29.26
C THR A 188 -25.31 -11.08 27.90
N ALA A 189 -24.13 -11.66 27.65
CA ALA A 189 -23.88 -12.48 26.48
C ALA A 189 -24.26 -13.95 26.74
N GLU A 190 -25.15 -14.51 25.91
CA GLU A 190 -25.48 -15.94 25.93
C GLU A 190 -24.20 -16.81 25.82
N PRO A 191 -23.94 -17.70 26.80
CA PRO A 191 -22.82 -18.62 26.73
C PRO A 191 -22.98 -19.56 25.53
N GLY A 192 -22.12 -19.44 24.52
CA GLY A 192 -22.01 -20.42 23.44
C GLY A 192 -22.29 -19.91 22.03
N ARG A 193 -22.91 -18.74 21.87
CA ARG A 193 -23.09 -18.13 20.54
C ARG A 193 -21.78 -17.46 20.11
N ARG A 194 -20.87 -18.25 19.53
CA ARG A 194 -19.61 -17.76 18.93
C ARG A 194 -19.94 -16.76 17.81
N THR A 195 -20.10 -15.49 18.14
CA THR A 195 -20.36 -14.38 17.21
C THR A 195 -19.26 -14.23 16.15
N GLY A 196 -18.07 -14.77 16.40
CA GLY A 196 -16.93 -14.72 15.49
C GLY A 196 -17.18 -15.35 14.13
N TRP A 197 -17.92 -16.47 14.00
CA TRP A 197 -18.04 -17.16 12.70
C TRP A 197 -18.73 -16.31 11.63
N ALA A 198 -19.75 -15.53 12.01
CA ALA A 198 -20.43 -14.62 11.09
C ALA A 198 -19.51 -13.48 10.66
N THR A 199 -18.71 -12.95 11.59
CA THR A 199 -17.67 -11.96 11.29
C THR A 199 -16.64 -12.54 10.33
N TYR A 200 -16.12 -13.74 10.58
CA TYR A 200 -15.15 -14.41 9.70
C TYR A 200 -15.73 -14.71 8.32
N LEU A 201 -17.02 -15.04 8.23
CA LEU A 201 -17.68 -15.34 6.96
C LEU A 201 -17.88 -14.07 6.14
N VAL A 202 -18.32 -12.97 6.76
CA VAL A 202 -18.40 -11.65 6.10
C VAL A 202 -17.01 -11.18 5.69
N VAL A 203 -16.02 -11.24 6.59
CA VAL A 203 -14.62 -10.90 6.31
C VAL A 203 -14.08 -11.72 5.14
N GLY A 204 -14.27 -13.05 5.17
CA GLY A 204 -13.81 -13.95 4.12
C GLY A 204 -14.44 -13.63 2.77
N VAL A 205 -15.78 -13.52 2.71
CA VAL A 205 -16.50 -13.23 1.47
C VAL A 205 -16.09 -11.87 0.90
N VAL A 206 -16.05 -10.83 1.73
CA VAL A 206 -15.67 -9.48 1.30
C VAL A 206 -14.23 -9.47 0.78
N THR A 207 -13.30 -10.12 1.49
CA THR A 207 -11.89 -10.23 1.06
C THR A 207 -11.78 -10.96 -0.29
N MET A 208 -12.51 -12.05 -0.48
CA MET A 208 -12.50 -12.83 -1.73
C MET A 208 -13.06 -12.06 -2.92
N VAL A 209 -14.16 -11.32 -2.73
CA VAL A 209 -14.74 -10.46 -3.79
C VAL A 209 -13.76 -9.36 -4.20
N PHE A 210 -13.12 -8.70 -3.23
CA PHE A 210 -12.15 -7.63 -3.54
C PHE A 210 -10.86 -8.15 -4.17
N LEU A 211 -10.34 -9.30 -3.71
CA LEU A 211 -9.21 -9.98 -4.37
C LEU A 211 -9.54 -10.35 -5.82
N GLY A 212 -10.76 -10.83 -6.08
CA GLY A 212 -11.22 -11.13 -7.44
C GLY A 212 -11.31 -9.91 -8.35
N MET A 213 -11.72 -8.76 -7.82
CA MET A 213 -11.81 -7.49 -8.57
C MET A 213 -10.45 -6.86 -8.85
N GLY A 214 -9.44 -7.06 -7.98
CA GLY A 214 -8.14 -6.39 -8.10
C GLY A 214 -7.15 -7.02 -9.08
N LEU A 215 -7.30 -8.31 -9.38
CA LEU A 215 -6.34 -9.05 -10.23
C LEU A 215 -6.23 -8.52 -11.68
N PRO A 216 -7.32 -8.19 -12.39
CA PRO A 216 -7.23 -7.67 -13.76
C PRO A 216 -6.49 -6.32 -13.84
N SER A 217 -6.66 -5.45 -12.82
CA SER A 217 -6.06 -4.11 -12.79
C SER A 217 -4.55 -4.13 -12.59
N MET A 218 -4.01 -5.12 -11.86
CA MET A 218 -2.58 -5.22 -11.62
C MET A 218 -1.77 -5.52 -12.88
N HIS A 219 -2.33 -6.30 -13.81
CA HIS A 219 -1.63 -6.63 -15.05
C HIS A 219 -1.37 -5.37 -15.90
N GLY A 220 -2.37 -4.51 -16.07
CA GLY A 220 -2.21 -3.24 -16.78
C GLY A 220 -1.26 -2.26 -16.08
N LEU A 221 -1.22 -2.23 -14.74
CA LEU A 221 -0.27 -1.41 -13.98
C LEU A 221 1.18 -1.89 -14.14
N MET A 222 1.41 -3.20 -14.15
CA MET A 222 2.74 -3.76 -14.41
C MET A 222 3.20 -3.48 -15.84
N GLU A 223 2.28 -3.54 -16.79
CA GLU A 223 2.55 -3.27 -18.20
C GLU A 223 2.91 -1.79 -18.41
N SER A 224 2.05 -0.87 -17.98
CA SER A 224 2.34 0.58 -18.00
C SER A 224 3.64 0.97 -17.27
N GLY A 225 3.99 0.29 -16.18
CA GLY A 225 5.28 0.47 -15.50
C GLY A 225 6.49 0.07 -16.34
N LYS A 226 6.39 -1.05 -17.09
CA LYS A 226 7.43 -1.45 -18.06
C LYS A 226 7.55 -0.45 -19.21
N GLU A 227 6.42 0.06 -19.70
CA GLU A 227 6.40 1.06 -20.76
C GLU A 227 7.05 2.38 -20.32
N ALA A 228 6.67 2.88 -19.13
CA ALA A 228 7.25 4.08 -18.54
C ALA A 228 8.76 3.91 -18.32
N GLY A 229 9.20 2.75 -17.84
CA GLY A 229 10.62 2.41 -17.70
C GLY A 229 11.36 2.42 -19.05
N THR A 230 10.75 1.91 -20.11
CA THR A 230 11.32 1.94 -21.46
C THR A 230 11.49 3.37 -21.98
N LYS A 231 10.47 4.22 -21.79
CA LYS A 231 10.52 5.64 -22.17
C LYS A 231 11.58 6.40 -21.37
N GLY A 232 11.70 6.13 -20.07
CA GLY A 232 12.76 6.68 -19.23
C GLY A 232 14.15 6.28 -19.73
N ASN A 233 14.36 5.00 -20.03
CA ASN A 233 15.61 4.48 -20.58
C ASN A 233 15.96 5.10 -21.93
N LEU A 234 14.95 5.27 -22.81
CA LEU A 234 15.13 5.96 -24.10
C LEU A 234 15.59 7.41 -23.89
N GLY A 235 14.98 8.13 -22.94
CA GLY A 235 15.40 9.47 -22.54
C GLY A 235 16.84 9.52 -22.03
N SER A 236 17.26 8.54 -21.22
CA SER A 236 18.64 8.42 -20.76
C SER A 236 19.63 8.21 -21.90
N ILE A 237 19.33 7.34 -22.86
CA ILE A 237 20.20 7.12 -24.04
C ILE A 237 20.28 8.39 -24.89
N ARG A 238 19.16 9.08 -25.13
CA ARG A 238 19.14 10.34 -25.90
C ARG A 238 19.94 11.45 -25.24
N SER A 239 19.83 11.58 -23.92
CA SER A 239 20.64 12.52 -23.14
C SER A 239 22.13 12.18 -23.27
N ALA A 240 22.49 10.91 -23.11
CA ALA A 240 23.88 10.46 -23.28
C ALA A 240 24.42 10.71 -24.69
N LEU A 241 23.61 10.50 -25.73
CA LEU A 241 23.97 10.83 -27.13
C LEU A 241 24.19 12.33 -27.32
N GLN A 242 23.36 13.19 -26.72
CA GLN A 242 23.54 14.64 -26.82
C GLN A 242 24.82 15.12 -26.13
N ILE A 243 25.14 14.57 -24.95
CA ILE A 243 26.39 14.90 -24.25
C ILE A 243 27.59 14.40 -25.06
N TYR A 244 27.54 13.17 -25.57
CA TYR A 244 28.59 12.63 -26.44
C TYR A 244 28.80 13.51 -27.68
N TYR A 245 27.71 13.90 -28.36
CA TYR A 245 27.77 14.76 -29.53
C TYR A 245 28.44 16.11 -29.23
N GLY A 246 28.12 16.72 -28.08
CA GLY A 246 28.78 17.95 -27.62
C GLY A 246 30.26 17.78 -27.31
N ASP A 247 30.64 16.65 -26.68
CA ASP A 247 32.03 16.34 -26.33
C ASP A 247 32.89 15.97 -27.55
N ASN A 248 32.29 15.53 -28.65
CA ASN A 248 32.97 15.07 -29.87
C ASN A 248 32.74 16.03 -31.05
N GLU A 249 32.67 17.33 -30.78
CA GLU A 249 32.65 18.39 -31.81
C GLU A 249 31.50 18.25 -32.84
N GLY A 250 30.38 17.68 -32.41
CA GLY A 250 29.23 17.45 -33.28
C GLY A 250 29.30 16.17 -34.12
N ILE A 251 30.13 15.21 -33.71
CA ILE A 251 30.18 13.88 -34.34
C ILE A 251 29.35 12.90 -33.52
N SER A 252 28.28 12.37 -34.10
CA SER A 252 27.50 11.27 -33.51
C SER A 252 28.29 9.96 -33.59
N PRO A 253 28.19 9.07 -32.59
CA PRO A 253 28.92 7.82 -32.62
C PRO A 253 28.34 6.87 -33.67
N GLU A 254 29.14 5.98 -34.25
CA GLU A 254 28.65 4.98 -35.22
C GLU A 254 27.78 3.89 -34.56
N SER A 255 27.88 3.73 -33.24
CA SER A 255 27.08 2.80 -32.44
C SER A 255 26.87 3.33 -31.02
N LEU A 256 26.04 2.67 -30.19
CA LEU A 256 25.86 3.07 -28.79
C LEU A 256 27.02 2.62 -27.87
N GLY A 257 27.94 1.78 -28.34
CA GLY A 257 29.05 1.24 -27.54
C GLY A 257 29.89 2.32 -26.83
N PRO A 258 30.34 3.38 -27.54
CA PRO A 258 31.10 4.49 -26.95
C PRO A 258 30.45 5.17 -25.74
N LEU A 259 29.10 5.14 -25.62
CA LEU A 259 28.39 5.76 -24.49
C LEU A 259 28.69 5.06 -23.16
N THR A 260 29.12 3.79 -23.20
CA THR A 260 29.36 2.97 -22.01
C THR A 260 30.82 2.91 -21.58
N ILE A 261 31.74 3.46 -22.40
CA ILE A 261 33.17 3.40 -22.12
C ILE A 261 33.49 4.24 -20.88
N GLY A 262 34.08 3.60 -19.88
CA GLY A 262 34.45 4.24 -18.61
C GLY A 262 33.25 4.74 -17.80
N SER A 263 32.02 4.32 -18.12
CA SER A 263 30.78 4.76 -17.47
C SER A 263 30.58 6.29 -17.50
N ARG A 264 31.18 6.99 -18.47
CA ARG A 264 31.15 8.46 -18.54
C ARG A 264 29.75 9.00 -18.88
N TYR A 265 29.09 8.40 -19.86
CA TYR A 265 27.76 8.85 -20.32
C TYR A 265 26.65 7.91 -19.83
N LEU A 266 26.90 6.59 -19.86
CA LEU A 266 26.02 5.56 -19.32
C LEU A 266 26.85 4.47 -18.63
N PRO A 267 26.37 3.89 -17.52
CA PRO A 267 27.03 2.72 -16.91
C PRO A 267 26.90 1.45 -17.76
N ALA A 268 25.79 1.31 -18.49
CA ALA A 268 25.51 0.25 -19.45
C ALA A 268 24.34 0.69 -20.35
N ILE A 269 24.16 0.02 -21.50
CA ILE A 269 22.96 0.23 -22.32
C ILE A 269 21.75 -0.35 -21.55
N PRO A 270 20.77 0.49 -21.16
CA PRO A 270 19.62 0.01 -20.41
C PRO A 270 18.74 -0.88 -21.27
N GLN A 271 17.94 -1.75 -20.66
CA GLN A 271 17.03 -2.62 -21.41
C GLN A 271 15.78 -1.86 -21.88
N ALA A 272 15.38 -2.06 -23.14
CA ALA A 272 14.02 -1.77 -23.59
C ALA A 272 13.09 -2.87 -23.06
N LYS A 273 11.90 -2.47 -22.56
CA LYS A 273 10.88 -3.35 -22.00
C LYS A 273 9.51 -3.02 -22.62
N PRO A 274 9.29 -3.26 -23.92
CA PRO A 274 8.11 -2.83 -24.66
C PRO A 274 6.82 -3.62 -24.34
N GLY A 275 6.67 -4.11 -23.09
CA GLY A 275 5.47 -4.80 -22.62
C GLY A 275 5.40 -6.28 -22.99
N ALA A 276 4.20 -6.77 -23.33
CA ALA A 276 3.94 -8.17 -23.67
C ALA A 276 4.54 -8.63 -25.02
N HIS A 277 4.96 -7.70 -25.88
CA HIS A 277 5.34 -8.02 -27.26
C HIS A 277 6.73 -8.63 -27.38
N HIS A 278 7.70 -8.12 -26.60
CA HIS A 278 9.08 -8.60 -26.64
C HIS A 278 9.68 -8.72 -25.23
N PRO A 279 10.55 -9.71 -24.98
CA PRO A 279 11.28 -9.80 -23.73
C PRO A 279 12.21 -8.60 -23.53
N PRO A 280 12.52 -8.22 -22.28
CA PRO A 280 13.50 -7.18 -21.99
C PRO A 280 14.83 -7.43 -22.69
N SER A 281 15.32 -6.44 -23.44
CA SER A 281 16.57 -6.57 -24.19
C SER A 281 17.32 -5.24 -24.25
N SER A 282 18.64 -5.29 -24.10
CA SER A 282 19.55 -4.16 -24.33
C SER A 282 20.25 -4.25 -25.69
N ALA A 283 19.86 -5.21 -26.54
CA ALA A 283 20.43 -5.36 -27.88
C ALA A 283 20.17 -4.10 -28.71
N VAL A 284 21.17 -3.72 -29.51
CA VAL A 284 21.10 -2.58 -30.41
C VAL A 284 21.20 -3.10 -31.83
N LYS A 285 20.27 -2.69 -32.70
CA LYS A 285 20.20 -3.09 -34.10
C LYS A 285 20.37 -1.88 -35.00
N PRO A 286 20.95 -2.05 -36.20
CA PRO A 286 21.09 -0.95 -37.16
C PRO A 286 19.79 -0.64 -37.92
N ALA A 287 18.81 -1.55 -37.88
CA ALA A 287 17.52 -1.40 -38.55
C ALA A 287 16.39 -2.02 -37.71
N LEU A 288 15.17 -1.55 -37.96
CA LEU A 288 13.95 -2.08 -37.36
C LEU A 288 13.68 -3.50 -37.86
N ASP A 289 13.63 -4.46 -36.94
CA ASP A 289 13.32 -5.87 -37.23
C ASP A 289 12.26 -6.46 -36.29
N ASP A 290 11.68 -5.63 -35.41
CA ASP A 290 10.68 -6.03 -34.42
C ASP A 290 11.16 -7.20 -33.54
N SER A 291 12.46 -7.27 -33.21
CA SER A 291 13.00 -8.28 -32.28
C SER A 291 13.12 -7.81 -30.82
N GLY A 292 12.66 -6.60 -30.52
CA GLY A 292 12.87 -5.93 -29.24
C GLY A 292 14.26 -5.29 -29.11
N GLY A 293 14.48 -4.59 -28.00
CA GLY A 293 15.70 -3.80 -27.80
C GLY A 293 15.62 -2.40 -28.43
N TRP A 294 16.76 -1.93 -28.94
CA TRP A 294 16.92 -0.59 -29.51
C TRP A 294 17.30 -0.66 -30.97
N VAL A 295 16.84 0.31 -31.75
CA VAL A 295 17.41 0.62 -33.06
C VAL A 295 18.24 1.89 -32.92
N TYR A 296 19.44 1.88 -33.50
CA TYR A 296 20.28 3.05 -33.60
C TYR A 296 20.72 3.25 -35.06
N SER A 297 20.40 4.42 -35.60
CA SER A 297 20.74 4.79 -36.98
C SER A 297 20.90 6.31 -37.05
N ASP A 298 22.01 6.76 -37.63
CA ASP A 298 22.28 8.17 -37.94
C ASP A 298 22.10 9.12 -36.74
N GLY A 299 22.65 8.76 -35.58
CA GLY A 299 22.55 9.58 -34.36
C GLY A 299 21.21 9.51 -33.63
N SER A 300 20.23 8.77 -34.18
CA SER A 300 18.90 8.62 -33.62
C SER A 300 18.71 7.24 -33.00
N VAL A 301 17.99 7.20 -31.88
CA VAL A 301 17.64 5.96 -31.17
C VAL A 301 16.13 5.89 -30.97
N PHE A 302 15.57 4.70 -31.19
CA PHE A 302 14.16 4.38 -30.96
C PHE A 302 14.01 2.92 -30.50
N VAL A 303 12.83 2.57 -30.00
CA VAL A 303 12.54 1.21 -29.54
C VAL A 303 12.33 0.30 -30.74
N ASN A 304 12.98 -0.87 -30.76
CA ASN A 304 12.86 -1.85 -31.84
C ASN A 304 11.57 -2.68 -31.70
N CYS A 305 10.42 -2.03 -31.91
CA CYS A 305 9.12 -2.65 -31.80
C CYS A 305 8.10 -1.94 -32.71
N THR A 306 7.38 -2.71 -33.54
CA THR A 306 6.31 -2.18 -34.41
C THR A 306 4.94 -2.13 -33.74
N HIS A 307 4.83 -2.64 -32.52
CA HIS A 307 3.58 -2.66 -31.77
C HIS A 307 3.28 -1.30 -31.12
N THR A 308 2.03 -1.12 -30.70
CA THR A 308 1.61 0.06 -29.95
C THR A 308 1.81 -0.11 -28.46
N ASP A 309 2.06 0.99 -27.76
CA ASP A 309 1.96 1.05 -26.30
C ASP A 309 0.49 1.00 -25.84
N ALA A 310 0.27 0.97 -24.53
CA ALA A 310 -1.06 0.95 -23.92
C ALA A 310 -1.93 2.18 -24.27
N ARG A 311 -1.37 3.23 -24.87
CA ARG A 311 -2.07 4.43 -25.33
C ARG A 311 -2.30 4.46 -26.85
N GLY A 312 -1.90 3.41 -27.57
CA GLY A 312 -2.07 3.29 -29.02
C GLY A 312 -0.98 3.97 -29.85
N SER A 313 0.11 4.43 -29.23
CA SER A 313 1.26 5.00 -29.95
C SER A 313 2.26 3.92 -30.32
N VAL A 314 2.70 3.91 -31.58
CA VAL A 314 3.69 2.93 -32.06
C VAL A 314 5.05 3.18 -31.41
N TRP A 315 5.71 2.13 -30.92
CA TRP A 315 6.98 2.25 -30.19
C TRP A 315 8.09 2.96 -30.97
N THR A 316 8.15 2.77 -32.28
CA THR A 316 9.13 3.47 -33.15
C THR A 316 8.89 4.97 -33.31
N SER A 317 7.73 5.49 -32.92
CA SER A 317 7.40 6.92 -33.01
C SER A 317 7.92 7.75 -31.84
N TYR A 318 8.37 7.08 -30.76
CA TYR A 318 9.00 7.73 -29.63
C TYR A 318 10.42 8.11 -29.95
#